data_AF-A0A8X6NY30-F1
#
_entry.id   AF-A0A8X6NY30-F1
#
_cell.length_a   1.000
_cell.length_b   1.000
_cell.length_c   1.000
_cell.angle_alpha   90.00
_cell.angle_beta   90.00
_cell.angle_gamma   90.00
#
_symmetry.space_group_name_H-M   'P 1'
#
loop_
_entity.id
_entity.type
_entity.pdbx_description
1 polymer ?
#
loop_
_entity_poly.entity_id
_entity_poly.type
_entity_poly.pdbx_seq_one_letter_code
_entity_poly.pdbx_strand_id
1 'polypeptide(L)'
;MELNREEDRDFAFRASNEYPKFITSESPRQSRRGHSILILFSGCREHIGSRKCSKRPLKQRNTSRIFKIFVVILCSTGFLYQSGSFLSMYFEYPTVVDVQVNMPREMILPAVTYCNINGIALYKYCLKYSNACHTVNSKKYVKRYPPGSKQLKTIINLMIPYSNITRLFFVPQEEILKYSNTQIENNTIVEYRAYLRDDEDNVVKESRFTIAPSVRSALRNPPICMSFNVIENPANQSLIYVPASYTMTTRRLMSSHTYVFGPQYGAYQISVHSPYNYNNPFVNGYETREGMSYYLDFSVVIKKTLPKPYETDCFDYLGKLKKERRPGPTNQKVRNSDVF
;
A
#
# COMPACT_ATOMS: atom_id res chain seq x y z
N MET A 1 6.52 6.27 30.64
CA MET A 1 5.32 5.74 29.97
C MET A 1 5.40 6.25 28.53
N GLU A 2 6.28 5.63 27.75
CA GLU A 2 6.58 6.04 26.37
C GLU A 2 5.55 5.41 25.43
N LEU A 3 4.79 6.25 24.74
CA LEU A 3 3.93 5.86 23.63
C LEU A 3 4.80 5.68 22.40
N ASN A 4 5.09 4.43 22.05
CA ASN A 4 5.70 4.08 20.78
C ASN A 4 4.78 4.50 19.63
N ARG A 5 5.34 5.33 18.76
CA ARG A 5 4.74 5.84 17.52
C ARG A 5 5.10 4.84 16.41
N GLU A 6 4.13 4.03 16.01
CA GLU A 6 4.25 3.08 14.88
C GLU A 6 4.36 3.87 13.56
N GLU A 7 5.52 3.76 12.90
CA GLU A 7 5.74 4.24 11.53
C GLU A 7 5.21 3.20 10.52
N ASP A 8 4.02 3.45 9.96
CA ASP A 8 3.51 2.70 8.81
C ASP A 8 4.26 3.14 7.53
N ARG A 9 5.04 2.24 6.90
CA ARG A 9 5.65 2.45 5.57
C ARG A 9 4.94 1.68 4.45
N ASP A 10 4.29 2.47 3.60
CA ASP A 10 4.45 2.62 2.15
C ASP A 10 4.08 1.49 1.16
N PHE A 11 3.19 1.88 0.24
CA PHE A 11 3.39 1.66 -1.20
C PHE A 11 4.62 2.45 -1.64
N ALA A 12 5.73 1.78 -1.95
CA ALA A 12 6.88 2.46 -2.53
C ALA A 12 6.55 2.82 -3.99
N PHE A 13 6.31 4.10 -4.23
CA PHE A 13 6.17 4.65 -5.58
C PHE A 13 7.44 5.43 -5.93
N ARG A 14 7.98 5.19 -7.12
CA ARG A 14 9.09 5.98 -7.66
C ARG A 14 8.52 6.80 -8.81
N ALA A 15 8.09 8.04 -8.53
CA ALA A 15 7.76 8.99 -9.58
C ALA A 15 9.09 9.38 -10.27
N SER A 16 9.45 8.66 -11.33
CA SER A 16 10.64 8.97 -12.12
C SER A 16 10.29 9.98 -13.20
N ASN A 17 10.83 11.20 -13.09
CA ASN A 17 10.93 12.13 -14.22
C ASN A 17 12.10 11.77 -15.16
N GLU A 18 12.69 10.58 -15.02
CA GLU A 18 13.82 10.11 -15.80
C GLU A 18 13.60 8.67 -16.27
N TYR A 19 13.90 8.41 -17.54
CA TYR A 19 13.82 7.09 -18.16
C TYR A 19 14.59 6.02 -17.35
N PRO A 20 14.06 4.79 -17.22
CA PRO A 20 14.69 3.76 -16.41
C PRO A 20 15.98 3.25 -17.07
N LYS A 21 17.11 3.39 -16.36
CA LYS A 21 18.31 2.57 -16.61
C LYS A 21 18.07 1.19 -16.00
N PHE A 22 18.11 0.17 -16.85
CA PHE A 22 18.09 -1.24 -16.45
C PHE A 22 19.35 -1.55 -15.61
N ILE A 23 19.14 -1.98 -14.37
CA ILE A 23 20.17 -2.60 -13.54
C ILE A 23 19.86 -4.11 -13.53
N THR A 24 20.72 -4.88 -14.17
CA THR A 24 20.73 -6.34 -14.09
C THR A 24 21.25 -6.75 -12.72
N SER A 25 20.42 -7.41 -11.90
CA SER A 25 20.86 -8.02 -10.65
C SER A 25 21.61 -9.33 -10.92
N GLU A 26 22.90 -9.35 -10.63
CA GLU A 26 23.68 -10.60 -10.57
C GLU A 26 23.28 -11.42 -9.34
N SER A 27 23.05 -12.72 -9.56
CA SER A 27 22.79 -13.72 -8.53
C SER A 27 24.09 -14.05 -7.76
N PRO A 28 24.08 -14.09 -6.42
CA PRO A 28 25.25 -14.57 -5.68
C PRO A 28 25.33 -16.10 -5.78
N ARG A 29 26.32 -16.60 -6.53
CA ARG A 29 26.78 -17.99 -6.48
C ARG A 29 27.36 -18.28 -5.10
N GLN A 30 26.57 -18.90 -4.22
CA GLN A 30 27.05 -19.36 -2.92
C GLN A 30 27.81 -20.69 -3.10
N SER A 31 29.14 -20.56 -3.07
CA SER A 31 30.12 -21.64 -3.12
C SER A 31 30.01 -22.55 -1.89
N ARG A 32 29.39 -23.73 -2.05
CA ARG A 32 29.47 -24.85 -1.10
C ARG A 32 30.89 -25.45 -1.12
N ARG A 33 31.79 -25.01 -0.24
CA ARG A 33 32.98 -25.79 0.16
C ARG A 33 32.59 -26.77 1.26
N GLY A 34 32.18 -27.98 0.85
CA GLY A 34 32.10 -29.11 1.76
C GLY A 34 33.50 -29.59 2.10
N HIS A 35 33.97 -29.33 3.31
CA HIS A 35 35.13 -30.02 3.85
C HIS A 35 34.72 -31.46 4.20
N SER A 36 34.91 -32.37 3.26
CA SER A 36 34.85 -33.81 3.51
C SER A 36 36.03 -34.19 4.41
N ILE A 37 35.76 -34.32 5.71
CA ILE A 37 36.66 -35.00 6.64
C ILE A 37 36.54 -36.50 6.32
N LEU A 38 37.46 -36.97 5.47
CA LEU A 38 37.60 -38.38 5.13
C LEU A 38 38.24 -39.07 6.35
N ILE A 39 37.41 -39.61 7.24
CA ILE A 39 37.87 -40.51 8.31
C ILE A 39 38.27 -41.82 7.63
N LEU A 40 39.56 -41.94 7.32
CA LEU A 40 40.18 -43.18 6.83
C LEU A 40 40.06 -44.25 7.93
N PHE A 41 39.02 -45.08 7.84
CA PHE A 41 39.02 -46.37 8.49
C PHE A 41 40.08 -47.24 7.81
N SER A 42 41.24 -47.39 8.45
CA SER A 42 42.27 -48.35 8.08
C SER A 42 41.71 -49.77 8.28
N GLY A 43 41.03 -50.29 7.26
CA GLY A 43 40.75 -51.71 7.11
C GLY A 43 42.05 -52.44 6.77
N CYS A 44 42.56 -53.25 7.71
CA CYS A 44 43.62 -54.20 7.43
C CYS A 44 43.12 -55.22 6.40
N ARG A 45 43.73 -55.19 5.21
CA ARG A 45 43.58 -56.18 4.14
C ARG A 45 44.46 -57.38 4.47
N GLU A 46 43.85 -58.55 4.66
CA GLU A 46 44.53 -59.82 4.94
C GLU A 46 45.36 -60.29 3.73
N HIS A 47 46.63 -60.62 3.97
CA HIS A 47 47.44 -61.41 3.04
C HIS A 47 47.75 -62.78 3.68
N ILE A 48 47.44 -63.82 2.90
CA ILE A 48 47.64 -65.24 3.17
C ILE A 48 49.16 -65.53 3.21
N GLY A 49 49.66 -65.95 4.37
CA GLY A 49 51.07 -66.29 4.55
C GLY A 49 51.34 -66.95 5.90
N SER A 50 51.28 -68.27 5.91
CA SER A 50 51.50 -69.16 7.04
C SER A 50 52.78 -68.85 7.83
N ARG A 51 52.64 -68.25 9.02
CA ARG A 51 53.63 -68.31 10.11
C ARG A 51 52.89 -68.46 11.44
N LYS A 52 53.27 -69.50 12.19
CA LYS A 52 52.77 -69.80 13.55
C LYS A 52 53.09 -68.64 14.49
N CYS A 53 52.15 -67.71 14.64
CA CYS A 53 52.27 -66.63 15.61
C CYS A 53 51.89 -67.15 17.00
N SER A 54 52.89 -67.16 17.88
CA SER A 54 52.78 -67.52 19.28
C SER A 54 51.65 -66.75 19.96
N LYS A 55 50.63 -67.50 20.42
CA LYS A 55 49.52 -66.98 21.21
C LYS A 55 50.04 -66.55 22.58
N ARG A 56 50.56 -65.32 22.68
CA ARG A 56 50.69 -64.65 23.98
C ARG A 56 49.27 -64.23 24.40
N PRO A 57 48.78 -64.63 25.59
CA PRO A 57 47.51 -64.14 26.09
C PRO A 57 47.68 -62.65 26.37
N LEU A 58 47.24 -61.81 25.43
CA LEU A 58 47.07 -60.39 25.67
C LEU A 58 45.98 -60.25 26.72
N LYS A 59 46.42 -60.20 27.98
CA LYS A 59 45.67 -59.87 29.17
C LYS A 59 44.75 -58.71 28.82
N GLN A 60 43.49 -59.04 28.55
CA GLN A 60 42.48 -58.14 28.01
C GLN A 60 42.19 -57.09 29.08
N ARG A 61 42.96 -56.00 29.01
CA ARG A 61 43.03 -54.98 30.04
C ARG A 61 41.73 -54.18 29.94
N ASN A 62 41.02 -54.04 31.06
CA ASN A 62 39.74 -53.32 31.19
C ASN A 62 39.76 -51.87 30.61
N THR A 63 40.94 -51.34 30.28
CA THR A 63 41.15 -50.05 29.62
C THR A 63 40.41 -49.89 28.29
N SER A 64 40.20 -50.97 27.51
CA SER A 64 39.44 -50.88 26.25
C SER A 64 37.95 -50.57 26.48
N ARG A 65 37.36 -51.03 27.60
CA ARG A 65 35.96 -50.74 27.93
C ARG A 65 35.78 -49.29 28.36
N ILE A 66 36.71 -48.76 29.16
CA ILE A 66 36.70 -47.37 29.63
C ILE A 66 36.80 -46.41 28.45
N PHE A 67 37.72 -46.67 27.51
CA PHE A 67 37.86 -45.84 26.31
C PHE A 67 36.58 -45.83 25.46
N LYS A 68 35.93 -46.99 25.25
CA LYS A 68 34.66 -47.07 24.52
C LYS A 68 33.55 -46.26 25.19
N ILE A 69 33.44 -46.33 26.51
CA ILE A 69 32.46 -45.55 27.29
C ILE A 69 32.75 -44.05 27.15
N PHE A 70 34.01 -43.63 27.25
CA PHE A 70 34.41 -42.24 27.09
C PHE A 70 34.07 -41.69 25.69
N VAL A 71 34.34 -42.47 24.64
CA VAL A 71 33.95 -42.11 23.26
C VAL A 71 32.44 -41.96 23.14
N VAL A 72 31.65 -42.89 23.71
CA VAL A 72 30.18 -42.81 23.69
C VAL A 72 29.67 -41.57 24.43
N ILE A 73 30.27 -41.21 25.58
CA ILE A 73 29.90 -40.00 26.33
C ILE A 73 30.21 -38.76 25.49
N LEU A 74 31.42 -38.64 24.94
CA LEU A 74 31.79 -37.49 24.09
C LEU A 74 30.87 -37.35 22.86
N CYS A 75 30.58 -38.45 22.17
CA CYS A 75 29.65 -38.46 21.05
C CYS A 75 28.23 -38.06 21.48
N SER A 76 27.75 -38.57 22.61
CA SER A 76 26.43 -38.24 23.16
C SER A 76 26.34 -36.76 23.55
N THR A 77 27.36 -36.20 24.18
CA THR A 77 27.41 -34.77 24.54
C THR A 77 27.44 -33.89 23.29
N GLY A 78 28.26 -34.25 22.27
CA GLY A 78 28.28 -33.54 21.00
C GLY A 78 26.93 -33.56 20.28
N PHE A 79 26.26 -34.73 20.27
CA PHE A 79 24.92 -34.88 19.74
C PHE A 79 23.91 -33.99 20.47
N LEU A 80 23.88 -34.04 21.81
CA LEU A 80 22.97 -33.22 22.62
C LEU A 80 23.21 -31.72 22.43
N TYR A 81 24.47 -31.29 22.33
CA TYR A 81 24.81 -29.89 22.04
C TYR A 81 24.29 -29.45 20.66
N GLN A 82 24.56 -30.25 19.63
CA GLN A 82 24.10 -29.96 18.27
C GLN A 82 22.57 -29.95 18.19
N SER A 83 21.90 -30.94 18.78
CA SER A 83 20.43 -30.99 18.87
C SER A 83 19.86 -29.79 19.64
N GLY A 84 20.48 -29.40 20.77
CA GLY A 84 20.08 -28.22 21.54
C GLY A 84 20.21 -26.92 20.75
N SER A 85 21.30 -26.75 19.99
CA SER A 85 21.50 -25.60 19.11
C SER A 85 20.47 -25.54 17.98
N PHE A 86 20.17 -26.68 17.34
CA PHE A 86 19.13 -26.74 16.31
C PHE A 86 17.75 -26.44 16.88
N LEU A 87 17.45 -26.96 18.08
CA LEU A 87 16.18 -26.72 18.75
C LEU A 87 16.02 -25.25 19.15
N SER A 88 17.12 -24.62 19.60
CA SER A 88 17.15 -23.17 19.87
C SER A 88 16.86 -22.34 18.61
N MET A 89 17.49 -22.66 17.49
CA MET A 89 17.24 -21.99 16.20
C MET A 89 15.80 -22.24 15.70
N TYR A 90 15.26 -23.44 15.93
CA TYR A 90 13.88 -23.78 15.57
C TYR A 90 12.87 -22.95 16.38
N PHE A 91 13.09 -22.79 17.69
CA PHE A 91 12.19 -22.02 18.56
C PHE A 91 12.37 -20.50 18.50
N GLU A 92 13.38 -20.00 17.78
CA GLU A 92 13.51 -18.59 17.44
C GLU A 92 12.53 -18.18 16.31
N TYR A 93 11.95 -19.15 15.59
CA TYR A 93 11.02 -18.92 14.48
C TYR A 93 11.53 -17.93 13.43
N PRO A 94 12.78 -18.07 12.93
CA PRO A 94 13.31 -17.15 11.93
C PRO A 94 12.49 -17.21 10.64
N THR A 95 12.29 -16.06 10.00
CA THR A 95 11.56 -15.95 8.74
C THR A 95 12.49 -15.46 7.62
N VAL A 96 12.23 -15.94 6.39
CA VAL A 96 12.92 -15.50 5.19
C VAL A 96 11.89 -14.90 4.24
N VAL A 97 12.17 -13.72 3.71
CA VAL A 97 11.30 -13.05 2.73
C VAL A 97 11.60 -13.62 1.35
N ASP A 98 10.58 -14.21 0.71
CA ASP A 98 10.63 -14.62 -0.69
C ASP A 98 9.95 -13.56 -1.56
N VAL A 99 10.66 -13.04 -2.56
CA VAL A 99 10.18 -12.00 -3.47
C VAL A 99 9.94 -12.63 -4.83
N GLN A 100 8.66 -12.76 -5.19
CA GLN A 100 8.24 -13.29 -6.48
C GLN A 100 7.67 -12.18 -7.35
N VAL A 101 8.19 -12.04 -8.56
CA VAL A 101 7.68 -11.10 -9.57
C VAL A 101 6.86 -11.88 -10.58
N ASN A 102 5.56 -11.70 -10.54
CA ASN A 102 4.62 -12.35 -11.45
C ASN A 102 3.96 -11.32 -12.36
N MET A 103 3.81 -11.63 -13.65
CA MET A 103 3.06 -10.83 -14.63
C MET A 103 1.76 -11.55 -14.96
N PRO A 104 0.69 -11.37 -14.18
CA PRO A 104 -0.57 -12.05 -14.46
C PRO A 104 -1.18 -11.53 -15.76
N ARG A 105 -2.02 -12.34 -16.43
CA ARG A 105 -2.73 -11.89 -17.64
C ARG A 105 -3.73 -10.77 -17.33
N GLU A 106 -4.38 -10.91 -16.18
CA GLU A 106 -5.38 -9.98 -15.67
C GLU A 106 -5.04 -9.59 -14.23
N MET A 107 -5.38 -8.36 -13.88
CA MET A 107 -5.21 -7.83 -12.54
C MET A 107 -6.47 -7.10 -12.10
N ILE A 108 -6.66 -7.00 -10.79
CA ILE A 108 -7.76 -6.21 -10.23
C ILE A 108 -7.48 -4.74 -10.50
N LEU A 109 -8.47 -4.04 -11.07
CA LEU A 109 -8.40 -2.60 -11.25
C LEU A 109 -8.30 -1.93 -9.87
N PRO A 110 -7.35 -1.01 -9.64
CA PRO A 110 -7.26 -0.29 -8.39
C PRO A 110 -8.45 0.67 -8.23
N ALA A 111 -8.67 1.11 -7.00
CA ALA A 111 -9.49 2.28 -6.76
C ALA A 111 -8.66 3.55 -6.94
N VAL A 112 -9.30 4.58 -7.47
CA VAL A 112 -8.72 5.91 -7.60
C VAL A 112 -9.61 6.92 -6.91
N THR A 113 -9.09 7.51 -5.85
CA THR A 113 -9.76 8.58 -5.12
C THR A 113 -9.17 9.91 -5.51
N TYR A 114 -10.03 10.85 -5.90
CA TYR A 114 -9.66 12.22 -6.19
C TYR A 114 -10.41 13.16 -5.26
N CYS A 115 -9.71 14.18 -4.79
CA CYS A 115 -10.27 15.23 -3.95
C CYS A 115 -9.92 16.56 -4.54
N ASN A 116 -10.92 17.42 -4.71
CA ASN A 116 -10.62 18.82 -4.98
C ASN A 116 -9.98 19.41 -3.72
N ILE A 117 -8.82 20.06 -3.85
CA ILE A 117 -8.22 20.79 -2.72
C ILE A 117 -9.17 21.88 -2.23
N ASN A 118 -10.02 22.39 -3.13
CA ASN A 118 -11.12 23.27 -2.80
C ASN A 118 -12.36 22.47 -2.39
N GLY A 119 -12.56 22.33 -1.07
CA GLY A 119 -13.68 21.57 -0.52
C GLY A 119 -15.06 22.22 -0.70
N ILE A 120 -15.14 23.53 -0.97
CA ILE A 120 -16.40 24.29 -0.95
C ILE A 120 -16.56 25.10 -2.25
N ALA A 121 -17.76 25.08 -2.81
CA ALA A 121 -18.17 25.96 -3.91
C ALA A 121 -18.49 27.35 -3.36
N LEU A 122 -17.62 28.34 -3.61
CA LEU A 122 -17.79 29.69 -3.06
C LEU A 122 -19.14 30.31 -3.42
N TYR A 123 -19.59 30.16 -4.67
CA TYR A 123 -20.87 30.75 -5.09
C TYR A 123 -22.06 30.15 -4.31
N LYS A 124 -22.09 28.81 -4.12
CA LYS A 124 -23.15 28.14 -3.35
C LYS A 124 -23.11 28.59 -1.90
N TYR A 125 -21.91 28.67 -1.33
CA TYR A 125 -21.71 29.11 0.04
C TYR A 125 -22.15 30.57 0.25
N CYS A 126 -21.69 31.50 -0.60
CA CYS A 126 -22.02 32.91 -0.48
C CYS A 126 -23.47 33.25 -0.85
N LEU A 127 -24.11 32.45 -1.70
CA LEU A 127 -25.54 32.59 -1.98
C LEU A 127 -26.38 32.31 -0.72
N LYS A 128 -25.97 31.35 0.10
CA LYS A 128 -26.64 31.02 1.36
C LYS A 128 -26.26 31.97 2.49
N TYR A 129 -24.97 32.21 2.69
CA TYR A 129 -24.43 33.03 3.78
C TYR A 129 -23.91 34.36 3.21
N SER A 130 -24.79 35.13 2.59
CA SER A 130 -24.45 36.41 1.97
C SER A 130 -23.82 37.40 2.97
N ASN A 131 -24.28 37.36 4.23
CA ASN A 131 -23.72 38.14 5.34
C ASN A 131 -22.30 37.72 5.76
N ALA A 132 -21.86 36.51 5.40
CA ALA A 132 -20.51 36.00 5.65
C ALA A 132 -19.58 36.21 4.46
N CYS A 133 -20.06 36.82 3.37
CA CYS A 133 -19.29 37.14 2.18
C CYS A 133 -19.27 38.65 1.90
N HIS A 134 -18.26 39.08 1.15
CA HIS A 134 -18.14 40.44 0.64
C HIS A 134 -17.80 40.41 -0.85
N THR A 135 -18.20 41.44 -1.56
CA THR A 135 -17.87 41.59 -2.98
C THR A 135 -16.44 42.11 -3.12
N VAL A 136 -15.67 41.46 -3.98
CA VAL A 136 -14.31 41.86 -4.32
C VAL A 136 -14.25 42.15 -5.81
N ASN A 137 -13.59 43.25 -6.15
CA ASN A 137 -13.31 43.59 -7.54
C ASN A 137 -12.45 42.47 -8.16
N SER A 138 -13.00 41.78 -9.16
CA SER A 138 -12.36 40.63 -9.80
C SER A 138 -11.00 40.97 -10.40
N LYS A 139 -10.81 42.17 -10.97
CA LYS A 139 -9.50 42.61 -11.50
C LYS A 139 -8.44 42.68 -10.39
N LYS A 140 -8.80 43.22 -9.23
CA LYS A 140 -7.88 43.30 -8.06
C LYS A 140 -7.59 41.92 -7.49
N TYR A 141 -8.60 41.05 -7.45
CA TYR A 141 -8.46 39.67 -6.99
C TYR A 141 -7.54 38.85 -7.91
N VAL A 142 -7.79 38.87 -9.22
CA VAL A 142 -6.99 38.18 -10.24
C VAL A 142 -5.53 38.66 -10.25
N LYS A 143 -5.28 39.95 -10.02
CA LYS A 143 -3.90 40.48 -9.90
C LYS A 143 -3.14 39.88 -8.71
N ARG A 144 -3.85 39.61 -7.59
CA ARG A 144 -3.27 39.00 -6.39
C ARG A 144 -3.16 37.48 -6.50
N TYR A 145 -4.04 36.85 -7.28
CA TYR A 145 -4.13 35.40 -7.46
C TYR A 145 -4.22 35.05 -8.97
N PRO A 146 -3.08 35.04 -9.68
CA PRO A 146 -3.05 34.92 -11.16
C PRO A 146 -3.51 33.58 -11.78
N PRO A 147 -3.36 32.40 -11.15
CA PRO A 147 -3.83 31.16 -11.75
C PRO A 147 -5.36 31.08 -11.59
N GLY A 148 -6.07 30.92 -12.71
CA GLY A 148 -7.54 31.06 -12.80
C GLY A 148 -8.02 32.37 -13.46
N SER A 149 -7.10 33.25 -13.88
CA SER A 149 -7.41 34.56 -14.47
C SER A 149 -8.27 34.55 -15.74
N LYS A 150 -8.27 33.47 -16.54
CA LYS A 150 -9.01 33.43 -17.82
C LYS A 150 -10.52 33.45 -17.61
N GLN A 151 -11.03 32.77 -16.58
CA GLN A 151 -12.47 32.63 -16.35
C GLN A 151 -13.04 33.67 -15.39
N LEU A 152 -12.21 34.22 -14.50
CA LEU A 152 -12.63 35.25 -13.54
C LEU A 152 -12.81 36.65 -14.17
N LYS A 153 -12.30 36.88 -15.39
CA LYS A 153 -12.42 38.18 -16.09
C LYS A 153 -13.86 38.57 -16.43
N THR A 154 -14.76 37.59 -16.57
CA THR A 154 -16.17 37.82 -16.92
C THR A 154 -17.05 38.11 -15.69
N ILE A 155 -16.57 37.80 -14.48
CA ILE A 155 -17.34 37.97 -13.25
C ILE A 155 -17.07 39.37 -12.69
N ILE A 156 -18.08 40.24 -12.75
CA ILE A 156 -17.95 41.65 -12.33
C ILE A 156 -17.93 41.78 -10.80
N ASN A 157 -18.68 40.92 -10.09
CA ASN A 157 -18.82 40.95 -8.64
C ASN A 157 -18.55 39.56 -8.03
N LEU A 158 -17.30 39.27 -7.73
CA LEU A 158 -16.93 38.02 -7.07
C LEU A 158 -17.24 38.12 -5.57
N MET A 159 -18.11 37.26 -5.05
CA MET A 159 -18.35 37.14 -3.62
C MET A 159 -17.32 36.20 -2.99
N ILE A 160 -16.68 36.66 -1.92
CA ILE A 160 -15.65 35.92 -1.18
C ILE A 160 -16.00 35.94 0.31
N PRO A 161 -15.88 34.82 1.05
CA PRO A 161 -16.07 34.82 2.48
C PRO A 161 -15.10 35.80 3.15
N TYR A 162 -15.53 36.41 4.25
CA TYR A 162 -14.60 37.18 5.07
C TYR A 162 -13.42 36.29 5.51
N SER A 163 -12.23 36.89 5.64
CA SER A 163 -10.99 36.20 6.04
C SER A 163 -11.07 35.48 7.39
N ASN A 164 -12.15 35.64 8.14
CA ASN A 164 -12.40 34.93 9.37
C ASN A 164 -12.95 33.52 9.11
N ILE A 165 -12.09 32.68 8.53
CA ILE A 165 -12.33 31.28 8.19
C ILE A 165 -12.80 30.48 9.41
N THR A 166 -12.48 30.93 10.63
CA THR A 166 -12.97 30.32 11.88
C THR A 166 -14.48 30.05 11.85
N ARG A 167 -15.28 30.92 11.21
CA ARG A 167 -16.73 30.72 11.04
C ARG A 167 -17.11 29.51 10.22
N LEU A 168 -16.34 29.16 9.19
CA LEU A 168 -16.55 27.93 8.43
C LEU A 168 -16.31 26.68 9.28
N PHE A 169 -15.45 26.73 10.29
CA PHE A 169 -15.21 25.60 11.19
C PHE A 169 -16.34 25.35 12.20
N PHE A 170 -17.26 26.30 12.37
CA PHE A 170 -18.41 26.14 13.28
C PHE A 170 -19.67 25.63 12.57
N VAL A 171 -19.66 25.55 11.23
CA VAL A 171 -20.78 24.97 10.48
C VAL A 171 -20.72 23.44 10.61
N PRO A 172 -21.82 22.74 10.96
CA PRO A 172 -21.86 21.29 11.00
C PRO A 172 -21.41 20.68 9.67
N GLN A 173 -20.65 19.58 9.73
CA GLN A 173 -20.09 18.94 8.53
C GLN A 173 -21.18 18.62 7.51
N GLU A 174 -22.30 18.03 7.92
CA GLU A 174 -23.43 17.69 7.05
C GLU A 174 -23.97 18.89 6.26
N GLU A 175 -23.94 20.08 6.84
CA GLU A 175 -24.37 21.31 6.19
C GLU A 175 -23.32 21.79 5.19
N ILE A 176 -22.03 21.70 5.51
CA ILE A 176 -20.94 22.05 4.58
C ILE A 176 -20.94 21.14 3.35
N LEU A 177 -21.26 19.86 3.52
CA LEU A 177 -21.32 18.89 2.42
C LEU A 177 -22.34 19.33 1.34
N LYS A 178 -23.41 20.05 1.71
CA LYS A 178 -24.41 20.61 0.77
C LYS A 178 -23.84 21.66 -0.18
N TYR A 179 -22.72 22.31 0.19
CA TYR A 179 -22.06 23.33 -0.61
C TYR A 179 -20.74 22.85 -1.23
N SER A 180 -20.46 21.55 -1.18
CA SER A 180 -19.26 20.97 -1.77
C SER A 180 -19.25 21.14 -3.30
N ASN A 181 -18.04 21.29 -3.86
CA ASN A 181 -17.82 21.33 -5.32
C ASN A 181 -18.09 19.97 -6.01
N THR A 182 -18.38 18.92 -5.25
CA THR A 182 -18.54 17.55 -5.74
C THR A 182 -19.99 17.16 -5.93
N GLN A 183 -20.96 18.02 -5.63
CA GLN A 183 -22.29 17.78 -6.15
C GLN A 183 -22.18 17.76 -7.67
N ILE A 184 -22.29 16.56 -8.23
CA ILE A 184 -22.53 16.31 -9.63
C ILE A 184 -23.86 17.01 -9.89
N GLU A 185 -23.81 18.28 -10.28
CA GLU A 185 -25.01 18.89 -10.86
C GLU A 185 -25.31 18.03 -12.07
N ASN A 186 -26.55 17.55 -12.19
CA ASN A 186 -26.98 16.56 -13.18
C ASN A 186 -26.59 16.90 -14.64
N ASN A 187 -26.08 18.11 -14.91
CA ASN A 187 -25.63 18.60 -16.21
C ASN A 187 -24.12 18.90 -16.31
N THR A 188 -23.34 18.95 -15.22
CA THR A 188 -21.87 18.99 -15.31
C THR A 188 -21.38 17.57 -15.37
N ILE A 189 -21.51 16.96 -16.54
CA ILE A 189 -21.05 15.62 -16.85
C ILE A 189 -19.54 15.61 -16.57
N VAL A 190 -19.14 15.07 -15.42
CA VAL A 190 -17.75 14.71 -15.22
C VAL A 190 -17.60 13.42 -15.99
N GLU A 191 -17.17 13.56 -17.23
CA GLU A 191 -17.05 12.42 -18.12
C GLU A 191 -15.84 11.59 -17.73
N TYR A 192 -16.05 10.66 -16.81
CA TYR A 192 -15.06 9.66 -16.47
C TYR A 192 -15.06 8.58 -17.55
N ARG A 193 -14.22 8.77 -18.56
CA ARG A 193 -13.94 7.71 -19.53
C ARG A 193 -12.76 6.90 -19.03
N ALA A 194 -12.99 5.76 -18.41
CA ALA A 194 -11.93 4.77 -18.33
C ALA A 194 -11.94 3.97 -19.63
N TYR A 195 -10.95 4.22 -20.49
CA TYR A 195 -10.69 3.36 -21.63
C TYR A 195 -9.93 2.13 -21.14
N LEU A 196 -10.22 0.97 -21.71
CA LEU A 196 -9.46 -0.25 -21.46
C LEU A 196 -8.84 -0.64 -22.80
N ARG A 197 -7.58 -0.19 -23.03
CA ARG A 197 -6.87 -0.30 -24.34
C ARG A 197 -7.45 0.67 -25.40
N ASP A 198 -6.80 0.81 -26.56
CA ASP A 198 -7.14 1.77 -27.65
C ASP A 198 -8.56 1.67 -28.25
N ASP A 199 -9.43 0.88 -27.63
CA ASP A 199 -10.82 0.71 -28.02
C ASP A 199 -11.64 1.84 -27.38
N GLU A 200 -11.64 3.01 -28.02
CA GLU A 200 -12.33 4.22 -27.56
C GLU A 200 -13.85 4.02 -27.36
N ASP A 201 -14.41 2.94 -27.91
CA ASP A 201 -15.83 2.63 -27.86
C ASP A 201 -16.28 1.98 -26.54
N ASN A 202 -15.35 1.42 -25.75
CA ASN A 202 -15.66 0.73 -24.49
C ASN A 202 -15.54 1.67 -23.28
N VAL A 203 -16.46 2.62 -23.18
CA VAL A 203 -16.54 3.55 -22.04
C VAL A 203 -17.10 2.83 -20.80
N VAL A 204 -16.31 2.74 -19.73
CA VAL A 204 -16.81 2.27 -18.42
C VAL A 204 -17.88 3.23 -17.90
N LYS A 205 -19.08 2.72 -17.66
CA LYS A 205 -20.24 3.53 -17.22
C LYS A 205 -20.02 4.19 -15.85
N GLU A 206 -20.55 5.40 -15.71
CA GLU A 206 -20.47 6.32 -14.55
C GLU A 206 -21.01 5.75 -13.22
N SER A 207 -21.68 4.59 -13.23
CA SER A 207 -22.37 4.01 -12.07
C SER A 207 -21.47 3.44 -10.96
N ARG A 208 -20.16 3.67 -10.99
CA ARG A 208 -19.20 3.11 -10.02
C ARG A 208 -18.41 4.15 -9.21
N PHE A 209 -18.83 5.41 -9.23
CA PHE A 209 -18.26 6.42 -8.34
C PHE A 209 -18.96 6.39 -6.99
N THR A 210 -18.17 6.28 -5.92
CA THR A 210 -18.62 6.46 -4.56
C THR A 210 -18.11 7.77 -4.01
N ILE A 211 -18.95 8.48 -3.27
CA ILE A 211 -18.58 9.74 -2.63
C ILE A 211 -18.16 9.42 -1.21
N ALA A 212 -16.93 9.81 -0.86
CA ALA A 212 -16.38 9.60 0.46
C ALA A 212 -15.86 10.91 1.05
N PRO A 213 -16.20 11.24 2.31
CA PRO A 213 -15.56 12.36 3.00
C PRO A 213 -14.09 12.02 3.27
N SER A 214 -13.16 12.93 2.98
CA SER A 214 -11.74 12.74 3.29
C SER A 214 -11.20 13.80 4.22
N VAL A 215 -10.62 13.38 5.34
CA VAL A 215 -10.19 14.29 6.41
C VAL A 215 -8.80 14.80 6.15
N ARG A 216 -8.63 16.07 5.80
CA ARG A 216 -7.30 16.70 5.84
C ARG A 216 -6.97 16.98 7.31
N SER A 217 -5.90 16.40 7.88
CA SER A 217 -5.61 16.40 9.33
C SER A 217 -5.66 17.77 10.05
N ALA A 218 -5.51 18.88 9.33
CA ALA A 218 -5.60 20.24 9.88
C ALA A 218 -6.98 20.93 9.68
N LEU A 219 -7.85 20.40 8.81
CA LEU A 219 -9.18 20.94 8.56
C LEU A 219 -10.23 20.03 9.22
N ARG A 220 -11.00 20.59 10.17
CA ARG A 220 -12.18 19.88 10.72
C ARG A 220 -13.23 19.57 9.66
N ASN A 221 -13.20 20.28 8.53
CA ASN A 221 -14.16 20.11 7.44
C ASN A 221 -13.47 19.35 6.28
N PRO A 222 -13.74 18.04 6.13
CA PRO A 222 -13.16 17.26 5.07
C PRO A 222 -13.67 17.75 3.70
N PRO A 223 -12.80 18.06 2.72
CA PRO A 223 -13.26 18.15 1.34
C PRO A 223 -13.91 16.82 0.94
N ILE A 224 -14.99 16.92 0.17
CA ILE A 224 -15.60 15.73 -0.41
C ILE A 224 -14.70 15.22 -1.52
N CYS A 225 -14.49 13.91 -1.47
CA CYS A 225 -13.74 13.19 -2.48
C CYS A 225 -14.67 12.24 -3.17
N MET A 226 -14.32 11.89 -4.39
CA MET A 226 -14.98 10.78 -5.03
C MET A 226 -13.95 9.74 -5.42
N SER A 227 -14.39 8.50 -5.31
CA SER A 227 -13.57 7.33 -5.40
C SER A 227 -14.16 6.46 -6.50
N PHE A 228 -13.34 6.14 -7.47
CA PHE A 228 -13.69 5.19 -8.52
C PHE A 228 -13.36 3.78 -8.05
N ASN A 229 -14.25 2.83 -8.34
CA ASN A 229 -14.00 1.40 -8.16
C ASN A 229 -13.66 1.01 -6.70
N VAL A 230 -14.27 1.71 -5.74
CA VAL A 230 -14.23 1.30 -4.33
C VAL A 230 -15.39 0.35 -4.05
N ILE A 231 -15.09 -0.71 -3.30
CA ILE A 231 -16.07 -1.72 -2.90
C ILE A 231 -16.56 -1.39 -1.50
N GLU A 232 -17.79 -0.89 -1.43
CA GLU A 232 -18.49 -0.62 -0.18
C GLU A 232 -19.09 -1.89 0.40
N ASN A 233 -19.75 -2.68 -0.46
CA ASN A 233 -20.38 -3.94 -0.07
C ASN A 233 -19.90 -5.06 -1.01
N PRO A 234 -18.97 -5.92 -0.56
CA PRO A 234 -18.45 -6.99 -1.37
C PRO A 234 -19.48 -8.06 -1.74
N ALA A 235 -20.61 -8.16 -1.02
CA ALA A 235 -21.67 -9.10 -1.36
C ALA A 235 -22.44 -8.69 -2.62
N ASN A 236 -22.53 -7.38 -2.89
CA ASN A 236 -23.37 -6.82 -3.97
C ASN A 236 -22.55 -6.23 -5.12
N GLN A 237 -21.23 -6.11 -4.98
CA GLN A 237 -20.36 -5.44 -5.95
C GLN A 237 -19.25 -6.38 -6.44
N SER A 238 -19.14 -6.52 -7.76
CA SER A 238 -18.09 -7.32 -8.39
C SER A 238 -16.83 -6.51 -8.66
N LEU A 239 -15.69 -7.16 -8.46
CA LEU A 239 -14.37 -6.64 -8.83
C LEU A 239 -14.28 -6.46 -10.34
N ILE A 240 -13.60 -5.40 -10.76
CA ILE A 240 -13.23 -5.21 -12.16
C ILE A 240 -11.84 -5.79 -12.36
N TYR A 241 -11.73 -6.69 -13.33
CA TYR A 241 -10.46 -7.22 -13.79
C TYR A 241 -10.08 -6.53 -15.10
N VAL A 242 -8.81 -6.21 -15.24
CA VAL A 242 -8.25 -5.54 -16.41
C VAL A 242 -6.99 -6.26 -16.85
N PRO A 243 -6.64 -6.25 -18.15
CA PRO A 243 -5.37 -6.80 -18.61
C PRO A 243 -4.19 -6.12 -17.89
N ALA A 244 -3.08 -6.83 -17.67
CA ALA A 244 -1.93 -6.24 -16.97
C ALA A 244 -1.30 -5.01 -17.68
N SER A 245 -1.57 -4.83 -18.97
CA SER A 245 -1.10 -3.69 -19.77
C SER A 245 -2.19 -2.63 -20.03
N TYR A 246 -3.16 -2.48 -19.13
CA TYR A 246 -4.24 -1.50 -19.33
C TYR A 246 -3.76 -0.06 -19.12
N THR A 247 -4.38 0.88 -19.83
CA THR A 247 -4.18 2.32 -19.64
C THR A 247 -5.53 2.94 -19.30
N MET A 248 -5.62 3.69 -18.20
CA MET A 248 -6.86 4.38 -17.81
C MET A 248 -6.67 5.89 -17.92
N THR A 249 -7.41 6.52 -18.83
CA THR A 249 -7.32 7.97 -19.07
C THR A 249 -8.49 8.71 -18.44
N THR A 250 -8.32 9.23 -17.22
CA THR A 250 -9.37 10.06 -16.62
C THR A 250 -9.30 11.49 -17.13
N ARG A 251 -10.40 12.02 -17.69
CA ARG A 251 -10.50 13.43 -18.07
C ARG A 251 -11.50 14.12 -17.17
N ARG A 252 -11.07 15.18 -16.48
CA ARG A 252 -11.96 15.97 -15.64
C ARG A 252 -11.97 17.42 -16.09
N LEU A 253 -13.16 17.92 -16.39
CA LEU A 253 -13.37 19.34 -16.57
C LEU A 253 -13.44 20.00 -15.19
N MET A 254 -12.46 20.86 -14.92
CA MET A 254 -12.42 21.60 -13.68
C MET A 254 -13.34 22.81 -13.80
N SER A 255 -14.31 22.89 -12.89
CA SER A 255 -15.01 24.15 -12.66
C SER A 255 -14.03 25.09 -11.98
N SER A 256 -13.38 25.90 -12.81
CA SER A 256 -12.45 26.99 -12.47
C SER A 256 -13.07 28.06 -11.58
N HIS A 257 -14.40 28.01 -11.42
CA HIS A 257 -15.14 28.99 -10.68
C HIS A 257 -14.93 28.75 -9.18
N THR A 258 -13.96 29.50 -8.65
CA THR A 258 -13.94 30.04 -7.28
C THR A 258 -13.30 29.16 -6.20
N TYR A 259 -11.97 29.29 -6.08
CA TYR A 259 -11.15 28.77 -4.98
C TYR A 259 -11.32 29.60 -3.70
N VAL A 260 -11.69 28.94 -2.59
CA VAL A 260 -11.91 29.60 -1.29
C VAL A 260 -10.57 29.90 -0.61
N PHE A 261 -9.66 28.91 -0.58
CA PHE A 261 -8.37 28.97 0.11
C PHE A 261 -7.34 28.06 -0.56
N GLY A 262 -6.05 28.40 -0.44
CA GLY A 262 -4.95 27.48 -0.73
C GLY A 262 -4.11 27.85 -1.96
N PRO A 263 -3.25 26.92 -2.44
CA PRO A 263 -2.33 27.18 -3.54
C PRO A 263 -3.10 27.79 -4.70
N GLN A 264 -2.51 28.82 -5.30
CA GLN A 264 -3.20 29.77 -6.17
C GLN A 264 -3.74 29.15 -7.47
N TYR A 265 -3.54 27.85 -7.67
CA TYR A 265 -3.89 27.09 -8.84
C TYR A 265 -4.85 25.98 -8.48
N GLY A 266 -5.72 25.64 -9.43
CA GLY A 266 -6.57 24.49 -9.25
C GLY A 266 -5.76 23.21 -9.18
N ALA A 267 -5.99 22.48 -8.11
CA ALA A 267 -5.29 21.24 -7.86
C ALA A 267 -6.20 20.19 -7.23
N TYR A 268 -5.96 18.95 -7.63
CA TYR A 268 -6.58 17.76 -7.07
C TYR A 268 -5.53 16.95 -6.34
N GLN A 269 -5.91 16.40 -5.19
CA GLN A 269 -5.17 15.32 -4.57
C GLN A 269 -5.72 14.01 -5.11
N ILE A 270 -4.86 13.17 -5.67
CA ILE A 270 -5.21 11.88 -6.24
C ILE A 270 -4.46 10.79 -5.49
N SER A 271 -5.16 9.75 -5.04
CA SER A 271 -4.54 8.55 -4.51
C SER A 271 -5.05 7.34 -5.24
N VAL A 272 -4.13 6.45 -5.61
CA VAL A 272 -4.43 5.12 -6.13
C VAL A 272 -4.23 4.13 -5.00
N HIS A 273 -5.20 3.25 -4.80
CA HIS A 273 -5.18 2.30 -3.70
C HIS A 273 -5.98 1.05 -4.04
N SER A 274 -5.95 0.06 -3.16
CA SER A 274 -6.79 -1.13 -3.30
C SER A 274 -8.27 -0.77 -3.31
N PRO A 275 -9.10 -1.45 -4.13
CA PRO A 275 -10.54 -1.23 -4.18
C PRO A 275 -11.25 -1.56 -2.87
N TYR A 276 -10.58 -2.24 -1.95
CA TYR A 276 -11.15 -2.62 -0.66
C TYR A 276 -11.00 -1.56 0.42
N ASN A 277 -10.08 -0.61 0.24
CA ASN A 277 -9.76 0.39 1.25
C ASN A 277 -10.15 1.78 0.77
N TYR A 278 -10.55 2.66 1.68
CA TYR A 278 -10.56 4.08 1.41
C TYR A 278 -9.18 4.65 1.74
N ASN A 279 -8.58 5.36 0.78
CA ASN A 279 -7.35 6.09 1.04
C ASN A 279 -7.64 7.58 1.09
N ASN A 280 -6.94 8.26 1.99
CA ASN A 280 -7.01 9.71 2.08
C ASN A 280 -5.92 10.32 1.19
N PRO A 281 -6.26 10.94 0.06
CA PRO A 281 -5.24 11.45 -0.86
C PRO A 281 -4.55 12.72 -0.34
N PHE A 282 -5.02 13.36 0.73
CA PHE A 282 -4.26 14.45 1.36
C PHE A 282 -3.09 13.94 2.19
N VAL A 283 -3.08 12.66 2.56
CA VAL A 283 -2.02 12.02 3.33
C VAL A 283 -1.17 11.14 2.43
N ASN A 284 -1.82 10.30 1.62
CA ASN A 284 -1.18 9.24 0.82
C ASN A 284 -1.39 9.44 -0.69
N GLY A 285 -1.69 10.67 -1.12
CA GLY A 285 -1.93 11.00 -2.51
C GLY A 285 -0.89 11.94 -3.09
N TYR A 286 -1.13 12.30 -4.35
CA TYR A 286 -0.30 13.18 -5.16
C TYR A 286 -1.11 14.37 -5.60
N GLU A 287 -0.46 15.53 -5.56
CA GLU A 287 -1.05 16.75 -6.08
C GLU A 287 -0.93 16.81 -7.60
N THR A 288 -2.06 17.01 -8.27
CA THR A 288 -2.14 17.26 -9.71
C THR A 288 -2.66 18.67 -9.94
N ARG A 289 -2.13 19.32 -10.97
CA ARG A 289 -2.43 20.70 -11.36
C ARG A 289 -3.31 20.76 -12.62
N GLU A 290 -4.17 21.76 -12.67
CA GLU A 290 -4.96 22.14 -13.85
C GLU A 290 -4.11 22.25 -15.13
N GLY A 291 -4.67 21.77 -16.24
CA GLY A 291 -4.09 21.95 -17.57
C GLY A 291 -2.88 21.07 -17.89
N MET A 292 -2.52 20.16 -16.98
CA MET A 292 -1.40 19.22 -17.15
C MET A 292 -1.93 17.79 -17.34
N SER A 293 -1.25 17.01 -18.18
CA SER A 293 -1.48 15.57 -18.30
C SER A 293 -0.48 14.83 -17.41
N TYR A 294 -0.97 13.86 -16.64
CA TYR A 294 -0.14 13.03 -15.75
C TYR A 294 -0.22 11.58 -16.22
N TYR A 295 0.95 10.96 -16.37
CA TYR A 295 1.08 9.54 -16.65
C TYR A 295 1.53 8.84 -15.37
N LEU A 296 0.82 7.79 -14.97
CA LEU A 296 1.09 7.06 -13.74
C LEU A 296 1.20 5.57 -14.06
N ASP A 297 2.39 5.01 -13.84
CA ASP A 297 2.66 3.58 -14.03
C ASP A 297 2.62 2.87 -12.68
N PHE A 298 1.81 1.81 -12.58
CA PHE A 298 1.58 1.12 -11.31
C PHE A 298 2.10 -0.31 -11.33
N SER A 299 2.76 -0.71 -10.24
CA SER A 299 3.05 -2.11 -9.93
C SER A 299 2.31 -2.51 -8.66
N VAL A 300 1.64 -3.65 -8.68
CA VAL A 300 0.94 -4.18 -7.49
C VAL A 300 1.91 -5.00 -6.65
N VAL A 301 1.98 -4.67 -5.36
CA VAL A 301 2.78 -5.43 -4.38
C VAL A 301 1.84 -6.16 -3.44
N ILE A 302 1.95 -7.48 -3.38
CA ILE A 302 1.19 -8.33 -2.46
C ILE A 302 2.15 -8.81 -1.37
N LYS A 303 1.89 -8.41 -0.12
CA LYS A 303 2.63 -8.88 1.05
C LYS A 303 1.85 -10.03 1.71
N LYS A 304 2.52 -11.16 1.93
CA LYS A 304 1.99 -12.33 2.63
C LYS A 304 2.79 -12.52 3.92
N THR A 305 2.13 -12.47 5.06
CA THR A 305 2.74 -12.55 6.40
C THR A 305 2.34 -13.85 7.09
N LEU A 306 3.15 -14.31 8.05
CA LEU A 306 2.92 -15.53 8.81
C LEU A 306 2.23 -15.23 10.15
N PRO A 307 1.23 -16.02 10.58
CA PRO A 307 0.61 -15.81 11.89
C PRO A 307 1.63 -16.03 13.03
N LYS A 308 1.26 -15.65 14.26
CA LYS A 308 2.05 -16.01 15.45
C LYS A 308 2.33 -17.52 15.48
N PRO A 309 3.53 -17.97 15.90
CA PRO A 309 4.55 -17.24 16.68
C PRO A 309 5.59 -16.44 15.87
N TYR A 310 5.50 -16.41 14.54
CA TYR A 310 6.46 -15.69 13.71
C TYR A 310 6.36 -14.17 13.91
N GLU A 311 7.51 -13.48 13.92
CA GLU A 311 7.61 -12.01 14.05
C GLU A 311 7.28 -11.29 12.72
N THR A 312 6.05 -11.45 12.22
CA THR A 312 5.61 -10.76 10.99
C THR A 312 4.41 -9.85 11.19
N ASP A 313 4.04 -9.56 12.45
CA ASP A 313 2.91 -8.72 12.86
C ASP A 313 1.61 -9.02 12.10
N CYS A 314 1.43 -10.29 11.71
CA CYS A 314 0.25 -10.73 10.99
C CYS A 314 -0.97 -10.61 11.89
N PHE A 315 -2.01 -9.96 11.38
CA PHE A 315 -3.25 -9.76 12.10
C PHE A 315 -4.40 -10.40 11.33
N ASP A 316 -5.15 -11.29 11.99
CA ASP A 316 -6.34 -11.92 11.40
C ASP A 316 -7.54 -10.98 11.53
N TYR A 317 -7.74 -10.14 10.52
CA TYR A 317 -8.86 -9.21 10.56
C TYR A 317 -10.20 -9.90 10.24
N LEU A 318 -10.22 -11.02 9.50
CA LEU A 318 -11.47 -11.73 9.20
C LEU A 318 -12.02 -12.40 10.44
N GLY A 319 -11.15 -13.08 11.20
CA GLY A 319 -11.50 -13.62 12.51
C GLY A 319 -12.02 -12.54 13.44
N LYS A 320 -11.37 -11.36 13.46
CA LYS A 320 -11.84 -10.22 14.25
C LYS A 320 -13.21 -9.69 13.80
N LEU A 321 -13.41 -9.46 12.50
CA LEU A 321 -14.68 -8.96 11.97
C LEU A 321 -15.83 -9.93 12.22
N LYS A 322 -15.59 -11.23 12.00
CA LYS A 322 -16.56 -12.30 12.25
C LYS A 322 -16.94 -12.35 13.73
N LYS A 323 -15.97 -12.17 14.63
CA LYS A 323 -16.18 -12.09 16.08
C LYS A 323 -16.99 -10.86 16.48
N GLU A 324 -16.78 -9.72 15.82
CA GLU A 324 -17.44 -8.45 16.15
C GLU A 324 -18.82 -8.28 15.52
N ARG A 325 -19.25 -9.16 14.60
CA ARG A 325 -20.51 -9.04 13.85
C ARG A 325 -20.71 -7.67 13.18
N ARG A 326 -19.63 -6.96 12.86
CA ARG A 326 -19.69 -5.63 12.27
C ARG A 326 -19.79 -5.73 10.74
N PRO A 327 -20.77 -5.05 10.11
CA PRO A 327 -20.75 -4.82 8.67
C PRO A 327 -19.72 -3.72 8.40
N GLY A 328 -18.46 -4.11 8.24
CA GLY A 328 -17.33 -3.18 8.12
C GLY A 328 -16.76 -3.12 6.70
N PRO A 329 -16.38 -1.92 6.21
CA PRO A 329 -15.54 -1.81 5.01
C PRO A 329 -14.17 -2.43 5.30
N THR A 330 -13.73 -3.29 4.39
CA THR A 330 -12.54 -4.13 4.56
C THR A 330 -11.28 -3.36 4.18
N ASN A 331 -10.74 -2.52 5.06
CA ASN A 331 -9.35 -2.06 4.90
C ASN A 331 -8.49 -3.30 4.58
N GLN A 332 -7.70 -3.25 3.49
CA GLN A 332 -7.08 -4.38 2.78
C GLN A 332 -6.30 -5.37 3.66
N LYS A 333 -5.87 -4.90 4.82
CA LYS A 333 -5.46 -5.68 5.98
C LYS A 333 -6.31 -6.98 6.13
N VAL A 334 -7.62 -6.92 5.85
CA VAL A 334 -8.57 -8.03 6.03
C VAL A 334 -8.59 -9.12 4.97
N ARG A 335 -8.34 -8.86 3.68
CA ARG A 335 -8.76 -9.80 2.63
C ARG A 335 -7.68 -10.66 1.98
N ASN A 336 -6.40 -10.34 2.16
CA ASN A 336 -5.31 -11.06 1.48
C ASN A 336 -4.88 -12.37 2.19
N SER A 337 -5.55 -12.78 3.26
CA SER A 337 -5.28 -14.05 3.96
C SER A 337 -6.06 -15.25 3.43
N ASP A 338 -7.05 -15.06 2.53
CA ASP A 338 -7.92 -16.14 2.04
C ASP A 338 -7.44 -16.78 0.71
N VAL A 339 -6.17 -16.61 0.36
CA VAL A 339 -5.54 -17.37 -0.73
C VAL A 339 -4.29 -18.06 -0.19
N PHE A 340 -4.55 -19.06 0.64
CA PHE A 340 -3.70 -20.23 0.87
C PHE A 340 -4.56 -21.46 1.17
#